data_AF-A0A392MK36-F1
#
_entry.id   AF-A0A392MK36-F1
#
_cell.length_a   1.000
_cell.length_b   1.000
_cell.length_c   1.000
_cell.angle_alpha   90.00
_cell.angle_beta   90.00
_cell.angle_gamma   90.00
#
_symmetry.space_group_name_H-M   'P 1'
#
loop_
_entity.id
_entity.type
_entity.pdbx_description
1 polymer ?
#
loop_
_entity_poly.entity_id
_entity_poly.type
_entity_poly.pdbx_seq_one_letter_code
_entity_poly.pdbx_strand_id
1 'polypeptide(L)'
;VMKFGNENQIDLIAADVGGAVVAAPPEAQIELFNALIDGCSEAAEIENLDLKGPVLDFFGVPVKANDLLTRVQELQLLAKRISRYEDPIAQFRVLSYLKPSNWSKGCGWNQIDDARLLLGIHYHGFGNWEMIRLDERLGLMKKIAPVELQNHETFLPRAPNLRDRANALLEQVCPLHEF
;
A
#
# COMPACT_ATOMS: atom_id res chain seq x y z
N VAL A 1 0.22 -9.71 1.66
CA VAL A 1 1.55 -9.04 1.68
C VAL A 1 1.55 -7.68 0.99
N MET A 2 1.26 -7.57 -0.32
CA MET A 2 1.31 -6.30 -1.09
C MET A 2 0.47 -5.12 -0.57
N LYS A 3 -0.47 -5.36 0.35
CA LYS A 3 -1.32 -4.34 0.95
C LYS A 3 -0.75 -3.72 2.23
N PHE A 4 -0.01 -4.49 3.04
CA PHE A 4 0.44 -4.10 4.39
C PHE A 4 1.96 -4.17 4.55
N GLY A 5 2.63 -5.15 3.95
CA GLY A 5 4.09 -5.22 3.85
C GLY A 5 4.88 -5.40 5.15
N ASN A 6 4.22 -5.56 6.30
CA ASN A 6 4.90 -5.65 7.60
C ASN A 6 4.44 -6.88 8.39
N GLU A 7 5.39 -7.57 9.03
CA GLU A 7 5.12 -8.70 9.93
C GLU A 7 4.25 -8.27 11.11
N ASN A 8 4.46 -7.07 11.67
CA ASN A 8 3.62 -6.52 12.75
C ASN A 8 2.15 -6.25 12.33
N GLN A 9 1.83 -6.45 11.05
CA GLN A 9 0.48 -6.35 10.50
C GLN A 9 -0.03 -7.71 10.00
N ILE A 10 0.53 -8.82 10.49
CA ILE A 10 0.15 -10.17 10.04
C ILE A 10 -1.34 -10.45 10.23
N ASP A 11 -1.93 -9.99 11.33
CA ASP A 11 -3.37 -10.14 11.59
C ASP A 11 -4.22 -9.47 10.50
N LEU A 12 -3.79 -8.30 10.03
CA LEU A 12 -4.46 -7.57 8.95
C LEU A 12 -4.27 -8.27 7.60
N ILE A 13 -3.08 -8.82 7.34
CA ILE A 13 -2.80 -9.63 6.15
C ILE A 13 -3.67 -10.88 6.13
N ALA A 14 -3.75 -11.59 7.26
CA ALA A 14 -4.53 -12.81 7.39
C ALA A 14 -6.03 -12.54 7.23
N ALA A 15 -6.54 -11.47 7.86
CA ALA A 15 -7.93 -11.05 7.71
C ALA A 15 -8.30 -10.66 6.26
N ASP A 16 -7.40 -9.97 5.55
CA ASP A 16 -7.61 -9.58 4.15
C ASP A 16 -7.61 -10.78 3.18
N VAL A 17 -6.78 -11.79 3.46
CA VAL A 17 -6.72 -13.04 2.66
C VAL A 17 -7.91 -13.97 2.99
N GLY A 18 -8.26 -14.08 4.27
CA GLY A 18 -9.32 -14.96 4.76
C GLY A 18 -8.99 -16.45 4.64
N GLY A 19 -10.04 -17.28 4.69
CA GLY A 19 -9.95 -18.73 4.46
C GLY A 19 -9.02 -19.46 5.44
N ALA A 20 -8.18 -20.36 4.91
CA ALA A 20 -7.26 -21.16 5.73
C ALA A 20 -6.15 -20.31 6.38
N VAL A 21 -5.79 -19.16 5.79
CA VAL A 21 -4.71 -18.30 6.31
C VAL A 21 -5.14 -17.67 7.63
N VAL A 22 -6.35 -17.09 7.71
CA VAL A 22 -6.85 -16.51 8.96
C VAL A 22 -7.17 -17.56 10.04
N ALA A 23 -7.44 -18.80 9.63
CA ALA A 23 -7.69 -19.91 10.56
C ALA A 23 -6.38 -20.53 11.12
N ALA A 24 -5.23 -20.27 10.49
CA ALA A 24 -3.94 -20.78 10.92
C ALA A 24 -3.44 -20.07 12.19
N PRO A 25 -2.64 -20.74 13.04
CA PRO A 25 -1.98 -20.09 14.18
C PRO A 25 -1.10 -18.90 13.73
N PRO A 26 -0.95 -17.84 14.55
CA PRO A 26 -0.14 -16.67 14.20
C PRO A 26 1.29 -17.03 13.77
N GLU A 27 1.90 -18.03 14.42
CA GLU A 27 3.25 -18.48 14.12
C GLU A 27 3.36 -19.01 12.67
N ALA A 28 2.36 -19.75 12.21
CA ALA A 28 2.31 -20.26 10.84
C ALA A 28 2.05 -19.15 9.80
N GLN A 29 1.27 -18.13 10.18
CA GLN A 29 1.06 -16.95 9.33
C GLN A 29 2.35 -16.16 9.14
N ILE A 30 3.10 -15.97 10.23
CA ILE A 30 4.41 -15.30 10.23
C ILE A 30 5.42 -16.11 9.43
N GLU A 31 5.49 -17.43 9.63
CA GLU A 31 6.39 -18.31 8.88
C GLU A 31 6.12 -18.24 7.37
N LEU A 32 4.84 -18.26 6.95
CA LEU A 32 4.47 -18.12 5.54
C LEU A 32 4.86 -16.76 4.97
N PHE A 33 4.69 -15.68 5.75
CA PHE A 33 5.12 -14.34 5.36
C PHE A 33 6.63 -14.28 5.17
N ASN A 34 7.41 -14.76 6.14
CA ASN A 34 8.87 -14.74 6.10
C ASN A 34 9.41 -15.59 4.95
N ALA A 35 8.87 -16.79 4.75
CA ALA A 35 9.23 -17.64 3.61
C ALA A 35 9.02 -16.95 2.25
N LEU A 36 7.97 -16.13 2.11
CA LEU A 36 7.74 -15.37 0.88
C LEU A 36 8.77 -14.25 0.69
N ILE A 37 9.09 -13.51 1.77
CA ILE A 37 10.08 -12.42 1.72
C ILE A 37 11.48 -12.97 1.45
N ASP A 38 11.88 -14.02 2.16
CA ASP A 38 13.18 -14.68 2.00
C ASP A 38 13.33 -15.24 0.58
N GLY A 39 12.34 -16.01 0.11
CA GLY A 39 12.37 -16.56 -1.25
C GLY A 39 12.41 -15.49 -2.34
N CYS A 40 11.75 -14.34 -2.13
CA CYS A 40 11.84 -13.21 -3.06
C CYS A 40 13.23 -12.54 -2.99
N SER A 41 13.82 -12.45 -1.82
CA SER A 41 15.16 -11.88 -1.63
C SER A 41 16.22 -12.74 -2.30
N GLU A 42 16.18 -14.06 -2.08
CA GLU A 42 17.04 -15.04 -2.76
C GLU A 42 16.88 -14.98 -4.29
N ALA A 43 15.64 -14.92 -4.78
CA ALA A 43 15.38 -14.79 -6.21
C ALA A 43 15.93 -13.49 -6.80
N ALA A 44 15.98 -12.40 -6.02
CA ALA A 44 16.50 -11.10 -6.45
C ALA A 44 18.03 -11.03 -6.47
N GLU A 45 18.72 -11.81 -5.65
CA GLU A 45 20.20 -11.90 -5.64
C GLU A 45 20.76 -12.64 -6.85
N ILE A 46 19.98 -13.53 -7.47
CA ILE A 46 20.38 -14.21 -8.69
C ILE A 46 20.42 -13.19 -9.83
N GLU A 47 21.61 -12.96 -10.41
CA GLU A 47 21.77 -12.13 -11.60
C GLU A 47 20.89 -12.66 -12.73
N ASN A 48 19.78 -11.98 -12.98
CA ASN A 48 18.82 -12.35 -14.00
C ASN A 48 18.99 -11.42 -15.21
N LEU A 49 19.37 -11.99 -16.36
CA LEU A 49 19.50 -11.29 -17.64
C LEU A 49 18.14 -11.03 -18.32
N ASP A 50 17.03 -11.51 -17.74
CA ASP A 50 15.69 -11.25 -18.26
C ASP A 50 15.27 -9.79 -17.98
N LEU A 51 14.81 -9.10 -19.03
CA LEU A 51 14.23 -7.76 -18.97
C LEU A 51 12.99 -7.69 -18.07
N LYS A 52 12.35 -8.83 -17.76
CA LYS A 52 11.19 -8.92 -16.86
C LYS A 52 11.56 -9.01 -15.38
N GLY A 53 12.84 -9.23 -15.07
CA GLY A 53 13.34 -9.40 -13.71
C GLY A 53 13.04 -10.78 -13.09
N PRO A 54 13.54 -11.03 -11.87
CA PRO A 54 13.42 -12.31 -11.19
C PRO A 54 11.98 -12.65 -10.77
N VAL A 55 11.61 -13.92 -10.98
CA VAL A 55 10.31 -14.49 -10.62
C VAL A 55 10.52 -15.69 -9.69
N LEU A 56 9.89 -15.66 -8.52
CA LEU A 56 9.79 -16.77 -7.58
C LEU A 56 8.53 -17.59 -7.90
N ASP A 57 8.65 -18.91 -7.95
CA ASP A 57 7.48 -19.80 -7.85
C ASP A 57 7.20 -20.10 -6.37
N PHE A 58 6.14 -19.50 -5.83
CA PHE A 58 5.73 -19.67 -4.44
C PHE A 58 4.48 -20.55 -4.38
N PHE A 59 4.66 -21.86 -4.15
CA PHE A 59 3.58 -22.87 -4.13
C PHE A 59 2.73 -22.92 -5.41
N GLY A 60 3.36 -22.81 -6.58
CA GLY A 60 2.71 -22.79 -7.90
C GLY A 60 2.21 -21.41 -8.34
N VAL A 61 2.47 -20.37 -7.54
CA VAL A 61 2.09 -18.99 -7.84
C VAL A 61 3.33 -18.19 -8.24
N PRO A 62 3.39 -17.64 -9.47
CA PRO A 62 4.51 -16.80 -9.88
C PRO A 62 4.45 -15.43 -9.18
N VAL A 63 5.54 -15.06 -8.53
CA VAL A 63 5.72 -13.80 -7.80
C VAL A 63 6.88 -13.03 -8.40
N LYS A 64 6.63 -11.79 -8.84
CA LYS A 64 7.71 -10.88 -9.27
C LYS A 64 8.46 -10.38 -8.03
N ALA A 65 9.66 -10.90 -7.83
CA ALA A 65 10.40 -10.71 -6.59
C ALA A 65 10.68 -9.23 -6.30
N ASN A 66 11.23 -8.50 -7.28
CA ASN A 66 11.56 -7.08 -7.11
C ASN A 66 10.33 -6.21 -6.86
N ASP A 67 9.22 -6.45 -7.57
CA ASP A 67 7.97 -5.70 -7.39
C ASP A 67 7.42 -5.88 -5.95
N LEU A 68 7.50 -7.11 -5.43
CA LEU A 68 7.06 -7.43 -4.08
C LEU A 68 7.97 -6.80 -3.02
N LEU A 69 9.29 -6.98 -3.14
CA LEU A 69 10.26 -6.43 -2.19
C LEU A 69 10.18 -4.89 -2.15
N THR A 70 10.09 -4.25 -3.30
CA THR A 70 9.93 -2.79 -3.40
C THR A 70 8.68 -2.34 -2.64
N ARG A 71 7.53 -2.99 -2.88
CA ARG A 71 6.29 -2.64 -2.18
C ARG A 71 6.37 -2.87 -0.67
N VAL A 72 6.98 -3.97 -0.25
CA VAL A 72 7.20 -4.28 1.18
C VAL A 72 8.03 -3.18 1.83
N GLN A 73 9.14 -2.79 1.20
CA GLN A 73 10.01 -1.71 1.69
C GLN A 73 9.27 -0.37 1.79
N GLU A 74 8.52 0.02 0.75
CA GLU A 74 7.71 1.24 0.74
C GLU A 74 6.74 1.30 1.94
N LEU A 75 6.02 0.20 2.19
CA LEU A 75 5.04 0.11 3.27
C LEU A 75 5.69 0.10 4.65
N GLN A 76 6.84 -0.55 4.80
CA GLN A 76 7.61 -0.55 6.05
C GLN A 76 8.16 0.85 6.38
N LEU A 77 8.69 1.57 5.38
CA LEU A 77 9.17 2.94 5.56
C LEU A 77 8.03 3.89 5.91
N LEU A 78 6.87 3.73 5.26
CA LEU A 78 5.67 4.48 5.61
C LEU A 78 5.27 4.24 7.07
N ALA A 79 5.18 2.98 7.50
CA ALA A 79 4.85 2.62 8.88
C ALA A 79 5.85 3.23 9.88
N LYS A 80 7.15 3.15 9.58
CA LYS A 80 8.23 3.75 10.39
C LYS A 80 8.13 5.28 10.49
N ARG A 81 7.65 5.97 9.45
CA ARG A 81 7.42 7.42 9.50
C ARG A 81 6.19 7.76 10.34
N ILE A 82 5.10 7.01 10.18
CA ILE A 82 3.85 7.21 10.92
C ILE A 82 4.06 6.96 12.43
N SER A 83 4.86 5.96 12.81
CA SER A 83 5.09 5.60 14.21
C SER A 83 5.81 6.66 15.05
N ARG A 84 6.29 7.75 14.42
CA ARG A 84 6.94 8.89 15.11
C ARG A 84 5.93 9.87 15.70
N TYR A 85 4.65 9.70 15.40
CA TYR A 85 3.57 10.61 15.78
C TYR A 85 2.63 9.92 16.76
N GLU A 86 2.29 10.63 17.84
CA GLU A 86 1.29 10.17 18.82
C GLU A 86 -0.14 10.29 18.26
N ASP A 87 -0.39 11.35 17.49
CA ASP A 87 -1.64 11.56 16.76
C ASP A 87 -1.31 11.73 15.27
N PRO A 88 -1.13 10.64 14.51
CA PRO A 88 -0.82 10.72 13.08
C PRO A 88 -1.90 11.45 12.28
N ILE A 89 -3.18 11.35 12.69
CA ILE A 89 -4.30 12.05 12.06
C ILE A 89 -4.07 13.57 12.13
N ALA A 90 -3.69 14.11 13.29
CA ALA A 90 -3.39 15.53 13.43
C ALA A 90 -2.02 15.92 12.88
N GLN A 91 -1.01 15.04 12.95
CA GLN A 91 0.41 15.43 12.81
C GLN A 91 1.08 14.98 11.51
N PHE A 92 0.68 13.85 10.91
CA PHE A 92 1.36 13.31 9.72
C PHE A 92 1.14 14.22 8.51
N ARG A 93 2.23 14.53 7.79
CA ARG A 93 2.22 15.37 6.59
C ARG A 93 3.13 14.79 5.52
N VAL A 94 2.72 14.91 4.26
CA VAL A 94 3.60 14.65 3.12
C VAL A 94 4.51 15.87 2.95
N LEU A 95 5.83 15.69 3.04
CA LEU A 95 6.79 16.79 2.91
C LEU A 95 7.14 17.08 1.44
N SER A 96 6.95 16.11 0.57
CA SER A 96 7.26 16.21 -0.85
C SER A 96 6.12 16.83 -1.64
N TYR A 97 6.45 17.68 -2.61
CA TYR A 97 5.47 18.24 -3.52
C TYR A 97 5.26 17.29 -4.70
N LEU A 98 4.04 16.76 -4.83
CA LEU A 98 3.58 16.10 -6.05
C LEU A 98 2.76 17.07 -6.88
N LYS A 99 3.05 17.13 -8.18
CA LYS A 99 2.22 17.84 -9.15
C LYS A 99 0.76 17.40 -9.00
N PRO A 100 -0.21 18.32 -8.89
CA PRO A 100 -1.62 17.97 -8.83
C PRO A 100 -2.05 17.20 -10.07
N SER A 101 -2.76 16.08 -9.89
CA SER A 101 -3.40 15.37 -10.98
C SER A 101 -4.58 16.19 -11.54
N ASN A 102 -4.96 15.97 -12.80
CA ASN A 102 -6.05 16.68 -13.48
C ASN A 102 -7.39 16.64 -12.70
N TRP A 103 -7.69 15.53 -12.03
CA TRP A 103 -8.90 15.33 -11.24
C TRP A 103 -8.89 16.06 -9.90
N SER A 104 -7.71 16.43 -9.37
CA SER A 104 -7.55 17.00 -8.03
C SER A 104 -8.39 18.26 -7.84
N LYS A 105 -8.48 19.10 -8.87
CA LYS A 105 -9.26 20.35 -8.82
C LYS A 105 -10.76 20.09 -8.63
N GLY A 106 -11.30 19.02 -9.21
CA GLY A 106 -12.73 18.70 -9.19
C GLY A 106 -13.25 18.32 -7.80
N CYS A 107 -12.43 17.65 -7.00
CA CYS A 107 -12.77 17.23 -5.62
C CYS A 107 -12.00 18.01 -4.54
N GLY A 108 -11.31 19.10 -4.93
CA GLY A 108 -10.47 19.90 -4.04
C GLY A 108 -9.39 19.09 -3.32
N TRP A 109 -8.79 18.09 -3.99
CA TRP A 109 -7.73 17.25 -3.44
C TRP A 109 -6.46 18.06 -3.22
N ASN A 110 -5.88 17.95 -2.03
CA ASN A 110 -4.69 18.68 -1.62
C ASN A 110 -3.70 17.79 -0.84
N GLN A 111 -2.60 18.37 -0.36
CA GLN A 111 -1.54 17.63 0.34
C GLN A 111 -1.98 17.02 1.68
N ILE A 112 -3.02 17.58 2.33
CA ILE A 112 -3.62 16.95 3.51
C ILE A 112 -4.30 15.65 3.07
N ASP A 113 -5.05 15.67 1.96
CA ASP A 113 -5.70 14.47 1.43
C ASP A 113 -4.67 13.40 1.01
N ASP A 114 -3.51 13.79 0.47
CA ASP A 114 -2.39 12.87 0.23
C ASP A 114 -1.88 12.22 1.52
N ALA A 115 -1.72 13.00 2.60
CA ALA A 115 -1.33 12.47 3.90
C ALA A 115 -2.40 11.52 4.45
N ARG A 116 -3.68 11.84 4.30
CA ARG A 116 -4.81 10.97 4.71
C ARG A 116 -4.88 9.70 3.89
N LEU A 117 -4.58 9.76 2.59
CA LEU A 117 -4.51 8.57 1.73
C LEU A 117 -3.40 7.62 2.19
N LEU A 118 -2.21 8.14 2.53
CA LEU A 118 -1.11 7.34 3.07
C LEU A 118 -1.44 6.72 4.44
N LEU A 119 -2.07 7.49 5.35
CA LEU A 119 -2.57 6.94 6.60
C LEU A 119 -3.60 5.83 6.36
N GLY A 120 -4.51 6.04 5.41
CA GLY A 120 -5.49 5.04 5.00
C GLY A 120 -4.84 3.76 4.48
N ILE A 121 -3.81 3.86 3.65
CA ILE A 121 -3.03 2.71 3.18
C ILE A 121 -2.40 1.96 4.34
N HIS A 122 -1.82 2.67 5.31
CA HIS A 122 -1.24 2.03 6.49
C HIS A 122 -2.28 1.32 7.37
N TYR A 123 -3.47 1.91 7.55
CA TYR A 123 -4.52 1.36 8.41
C TYR A 123 -5.35 0.25 7.76
N HIS A 124 -5.66 0.39 6.48
CA HIS A 124 -6.63 -0.48 5.78
C HIS A 124 -6.01 -1.30 4.67
N GLY A 125 -4.76 -1.02 4.30
CA GLY A 125 -4.03 -1.69 3.24
C GLY A 125 -4.16 -1.01 1.88
N PHE A 126 -3.09 -1.07 1.09
CA PHE A 126 -3.08 -0.57 -0.29
C PHE A 126 -4.17 -1.24 -1.12
N GLY A 127 -4.95 -0.47 -1.88
CA GLY A 127 -6.01 -1.02 -2.75
C GLY A 127 -7.38 -1.13 -2.08
N ASN A 128 -7.46 -1.08 -0.74
CA ASN A 128 -8.71 -1.16 0.00
C ASN A 128 -9.40 0.23 0.07
N TRP A 129 -9.61 0.83 -1.10
CA TRP A 129 -10.05 2.23 -1.25
C TRP A 129 -11.40 2.51 -0.60
N GLU A 130 -12.33 1.56 -0.60
CA GLU A 130 -13.63 1.75 0.04
C GLU A 130 -13.51 1.79 1.56
N MET A 131 -12.68 0.93 2.15
CA MET A 131 -12.38 0.99 3.59
C MET A 131 -11.73 2.33 3.96
N ILE A 132 -10.79 2.80 3.13
CA ILE A 132 -10.15 4.12 3.28
C ILE A 132 -11.17 5.26 3.14
N ARG A 133 -12.10 5.16 2.20
CA ARG A 133 -13.15 6.15 1.96
C ARG A 133 -14.10 6.24 3.16
N LEU A 134 -14.47 5.09 3.73
CA LEU A 134 -15.45 4.98 4.83
C LEU A 134 -14.86 5.32 6.20
N ASP A 135 -13.54 5.36 6.36
CA ASP A 135 -12.90 5.79 7.62
C ASP A 135 -13.07 7.29 7.84
N GLU A 136 -14.00 7.64 8.73
CA GLU A 136 -14.34 9.02 9.07
C GLU A 136 -13.14 9.83 9.57
N ARG A 137 -12.17 9.19 10.22
CA ARG A 137 -10.95 9.85 10.74
C ARG A 137 -10.12 10.45 9.61
N LEU A 138 -10.22 9.88 8.41
CA LEU A 138 -9.46 10.32 7.23
C LEU A 138 -10.16 11.46 6.48
N GLY A 139 -11.47 11.65 6.66
CA GLY A 139 -12.22 12.72 6.01
C GLY A 139 -12.33 12.59 4.48
N LEU A 140 -12.13 11.38 3.92
CA LEU A 140 -12.09 11.14 2.48
C LEU A 140 -13.43 10.72 1.87
N MET A 141 -14.46 10.48 2.69
CA MET A 141 -15.75 9.93 2.26
C MET A 141 -16.42 10.70 1.11
N LYS A 142 -16.35 12.04 1.15
CA LYS A 142 -16.93 12.94 0.13
C LYS A 142 -15.98 13.28 -1.01
N LYS A 143 -14.75 12.74 -0.98
CA LYS A 143 -13.70 13.02 -1.96
C LYS A 143 -13.45 11.84 -2.89
N ILE A 144 -13.52 10.61 -2.39
CA ILE A 144 -13.31 9.39 -3.19
C ILE A 144 -14.64 8.89 -3.76
N ALA A 145 -14.65 8.44 -5.02
CA ALA A 145 -15.82 7.81 -5.61
C ALA A 145 -16.14 6.48 -4.88
N PRO A 146 -17.41 6.20 -4.54
CA PRO A 146 -17.83 4.89 -4.04
C PRO A 146 -17.64 3.82 -5.13
N VAL A 147 -17.46 2.57 -4.71
CA VAL A 147 -17.24 1.44 -5.63
C VAL A 147 -18.47 1.16 -6.49
N GLU A 148 -19.67 1.42 -5.97
CA GLU A 148 -20.95 1.18 -6.63
C GLU A 148 -21.27 2.24 -7.70
N LEU A 149 -20.45 3.30 -7.79
CA LEU A 149 -20.67 4.41 -8.71
C LEU A 149 -20.60 3.92 -10.16
N GLN A 150 -21.69 4.11 -10.89
CA GLN A 150 -21.84 3.59 -12.25
C GLN A 150 -20.82 4.22 -13.20
N ASN A 151 -20.45 3.51 -14.27
CA ASN A 151 -19.39 3.94 -15.19
C ASN A 151 -19.69 5.25 -15.93
N HIS A 152 -20.96 5.62 -16.06
CA HIS A 152 -21.37 6.85 -16.73
C HIS A 152 -21.23 8.09 -15.81
N GLU A 153 -21.05 7.89 -14.51
CA GLU A 153 -20.86 8.97 -13.55
C GLU A 153 -19.39 9.44 -13.56
N THR A 154 -19.17 10.75 -13.57
CA THR A 154 -17.85 11.35 -13.78
C THR A 154 -17.09 11.69 -12.50
N PHE A 155 -17.57 11.22 -11.34
CA PHE A 155 -16.92 11.52 -10.06
C PHE A 155 -15.52 10.88 -9.99
N LEU A 156 -14.55 11.67 -9.57
CA LEU A 156 -13.15 11.29 -9.41
C LEU A 156 -12.62 11.83 -8.07
N PRO A 157 -11.58 11.22 -7.50
CA PRO A 157 -10.83 10.03 -7.99
C PRO A 157 -11.54 8.69 -7.77
N ARG A 158 -11.30 7.75 -8.71
CA ARG A 158 -11.64 6.32 -8.60
C ARG A 158 -10.40 5.47 -8.31
N ALA A 159 -10.57 4.16 -8.16
CA ALA A 159 -9.49 3.21 -7.85
C ALA A 159 -8.22 3.38 -8.71
N PRO A 160 -8.28 3.55 -10.06
CA PRO A 160 -7.06 3.78 -10.85
C PRO A 160 -6.34 5.07 -10.48
N ASN A 161 -7.08 6.17 -10.28
CA ASN A 161 -6.50 7.46 -9.89
C ASN A 161 -5.83 7.39 -8.51
N LEU A 162 -6.46 6.71 -7.57
CA LEU A 162 -5.93 6.50 -6.22
C LEU A 162 -4.69 5.63 -6.24
N ARG A 163 -4.70 4.54 -7.02
CA ARG A 163 -3.53 3.66 -7.21
C ARG A 163 -2.34 4.44 -7.76
N ASP A 164 -2.54 5.22 -8.82
CA ASP A 164 -1.47 6.00 -9.45
C ASP A 164 -0.93 7.06 -8.48
N ARG A 165 -1.82 7.75 -7.74
CA ARG A 165 -1.41 8.74 -6.74
C ARG A 165 -0.68 8.10 -5.56
N ALA A 166 -1.16 6.96 -5.08
CA ALA A 166 -0.56 6.21 -3.97
C ALA A 166 0.83 5.70 -4.32
N ASN A 167 1.03 5.13 -5.51
CA ASN A 167 2.35 4.71 -5.97
C ASN A 167 3.34 5.89 -5.98
N ALA A 168 2.96 7.02 -6.60
CA ALA A 168 3.81 8.21 -6.63
C ALA A 168 4.15 8.76 -5.22
N LEU A 169 3.21 8.64 -4.27
CA LEU A 169 3.45 9.05 -2.87
C LEU A 169 4.40 8.08 -2.16
N LEU A 170 4.24 6.77 -2.34
CA LEU A 170 5.07 5.75 -1.71
C LEU A 170 6.53 5.82 -2.22
N GLU A 171 6.72 6.01 -3.52
CA GLU A 171 8.03 6.24 -4.13
C GLU A 171 8.73 7.45 -3.50
N GLN A 172 8.00 8.55 -3.23
CA GLN A 172 8.56 9.73 -2.58
C GLN A 172 8.82 9.57 -1.08
N VAL A 173 8.07 8.68 -0.42
CA VAL A 173 8.30 8.33 0.99
C VAL A 173 9.57 7.51 1.16
N CYS A 174 10.06 6.87 0.09
CA CYS A 174 11.29 6.08 0.05
C CYS A 174 12.34 6.73 -0.88
N PRO A 175 12.98 7.87 -0.52
CA PRO A 175 14.15 8.30 -1.28
C PRO A 175 15.22 7.22 -1.14
N LEU A 176 15.63 6.64 -2.27
CA LEU A 176 16.69 5.62 -2.42
C LEU A 176 18.07 6.03 -1.84
N HIS A 177 18.18 7.18 -1.16
CA HIS A 177 19.42 7.81 -0.72
C HIS A 177 19.44 8.23 0.77
N GLU A 178 18.53 7.75 1.62
CA GLU A 178 18.59 8.00 3.08
C GLU A 178 19.24 6.86 3.90
N PHE A 179 20.18 6.11 3.33
CA PHE A 179 21.03 5.16 4.06
C PHE A 179 22.49 5.31 3.65
#